data_AF-A0A7G1IEJ8-F1
#
_entry.id   AF-A0A7G1IEJ8-F1
#
_cell.length_a   1.000
_cell.length_b   1.000
_cell.length_c   1.000
_cell.angle_alpha   90.00
_cell.angle_beta   90.00
_cell.angle_gamma   90.00
#
_symmetry.space_group_name_H-M   'P 1'
#
loop_
_entity.id
_entity.type
_entity.pdbx_description
1 polymer ?
#
loop_
_entity_poly.entity_id
_entity_poly.type
_entity_poly.pdbx_seq_one_letter_code
_entity_poly.pdbx_strand_id
1 'polypeptide(L)'
;MVLVDHNPFVGSDMGSSARPVIEQALADNGVETRTAVSVAKISASGVSLSSGEHLAAATVVWCAGMRANSLTGQLPVTRDRLGRVEVDDYLRVVGVPAVFAAGDVALAEVDDEHVSVMSCQHGRPMGRYAGYNVISDLFGEPLLAFRIPWYVTVLDLGPAGAVYTEGWDREVVSRGAEAKATKQMINTRRIYPPLTRNRADLLAAAAPELQARP
;
A
#
# COMPACT_ATOMS: atom_id res chain seq x y z
N MET A 1 8.88 23.56 3.80
CA MET A 1 8.02 22.67 2.99
C MET A 1 6.64 22.71 3.61
N VAL A 2 5.57 22.78 2.81
CA VAL A 2 4.19 22.76 3.33
C VAL A 2 3.53 21.44 2.94
N LEU A 3 3.00 20.71 3.91
CA LEU A 3 2.20 19.51 3.74
C LEU A 3 0.72 19.86 3.94
N VAL A 4 -0.10 19.56 2.95
CA VAL A 4 -1.55 19.80 2.96
C VAL A 4 -2.27 18.46 3.09
N ASP A 5 -3.20 18.35 4.03
CA ASP A 5 -4.01 17.15 4.27
C ASP A 5 -5.48 17.54 4.49
N HIS A 6 -6.39 16.82 3.84
CA HIS A 6 -7.83 17.05 4.02
C HIS A 6 -8.33 16.53 5.37
N ASN A 7 -7.59 15.63 6.01
CA ASN A 7 -7.93 15.08 7.31
C ASN A 7 -7.59 16.06 8.43
N PRO A 8 -8.24 15.94 9.61
CA PRO A 8 -7.95 16.80 10.76
C PRO A 8 -6.49 16.74 11.24
N PHE A 9 -5.84 15.59 11.06
CA PHE A 9 -4.46 15.34 11.46
C PHE A 9 -3.67 14.63 10.35
N VAL A 10 -2.37 14.89 10.30
CA VAL A 10 -1.48 14.15 9.39
C VAL A 10 -1.34 12.70 9.88
N GLY A 11 -1.46 11.75 8.96
CA GLY A 11 -1.39 10.32 9.31
C GLY A 11 -2.64 9.82 10.04
N SER A 12 -3.81 10.42 9.79
CA SER A 12 -5.07 9.98 10.40
C SER A 12 -5.37 8.49 10.19
N ASP A 13 -4.97 7.93 9.04
CA ASP A 13 -5.14 6.50 8.73
C ASP A 13 -4.04 5.60 9.35
N MET A 14 -3.07 6.16 10.08
CA MET A 14 -1.95 5.42 10.68
C MET A 14 -2.23 4.93 12.10
N GLY A 15 -3.44 5.14 12.62
CA GLY A 15 -3.80 4.79 13.99
C GLY A 15 -3.42 5.88 15.00
N SER A 16 -4.13 5.90 16.13
CA SER A 16 -3.98 6.93 17.17
C SER A 16 -2.60 6.88 17.85
N SER A 17 -1.97 5.70 17.92
CA SER A 17 -0.67 5.49 18.54
C SER A 17 0.50 5.98 17.67
N ALA A 18 0.40 5.88 16.33
CA ALA A 18 1.46 6.32 15.42
C ALA A 18 1.43 7.83 15.15
N ARG A 19 0.25 8.46 15.19
CA ARG A 19 0.07 9.89 14.87
C ARG A 19 1.04 10.82 15.63
N PRO A 20 1.20 10.74 16.98
CA PRO A 20 2.12 11.62 17.69
C PRO A 20 3.58 11.48 17.24
N VAL A 21 3.99 10.27 16.80
CA VAL A 21 5.34 10.02 16.28
C VAL A 21 5.53 10.70 14.93
N ILE A 22 4.51 10.67 14.07
CA ILE A 22 4.50 11.32 12.75
C ILE A 22 4.53 12.84 12.91
N GLU A 23 3.67 13.40 13.77
CA GLU A 23 3.59 14.83 14.02
C GLU A 23 4.90 15.39 14.59
N GLN A 24 5.51 14.69 15.56
CA GLN A 24 6.81 15.07 16.10
C GLN A 24 7.89 15.06 15.02
N ALA A 25 7.95 14.00 14.19
CA ALA A 25 8.92 13.93 13.12
C ALA A 25 8.75 15.05 12.08
N LEU A 26 7.52 15.42 11.73
CA LEU A 26 7.26 16.55 10.84
C LEU A 26 7.74 17.87 11.45
N ALA A 27 7.47 18.09 12.74
CA ALA A 27 7.92 19.27 13.47
C ALA A 27 9.46 19.35 13.54
N ASP A 28 10.13 18.25 13.87
CA ASP A 28 11.60 18.17 13.95
C ASP A 28 12.27 18.46 12.60
N ASN A 29 11.58 18.19 11.49
CA ASN A 29 12.04 18.47 10.12
C ASN A 29 11.57 19.83 9.58
N GLY A 30 10.93 20.67 10.40
CA GLY A 30 10.45 22.00 10.00
C GLY A 30 9.39 21.95 8.89
N VAL A 31 8.56 20.90 8.89
CA VAL A 31 7.46 20.77 7.95
C VAL A 31 6.25 21.54 8.48
N GLU A 32 5.83 22.55 7.73
CA GLU A 32 4.58 23.25 8.01
C GLU A 32 3.41 22.39 7.54
N THR A 33 2.35 22.33 8.32
CA THR A 33 1.14 21.57 7.97
C THR A 33 -0.05 22.51 7.75
N ARG A 34 -0.95 22.08 6.86
CA ARG A 34 -2.30 22.63 6.67
C ARG A 34 -3.26 21.44 6.65
N THR A 35 -3.89 21.17 7.78
CA THR A 35 -4.84 20.05 7.94
C THR A 35 -6.29 20.55 7.83
N ALA A 36 -7.24 19.61 7.75
CA ALA A 36 -8.66 19.89 7.58
C ALA A 36 -8.98 20.79 6.36
N VAL A 37 -8.11 20.77 5.35
CA VAL A 37 -8.26 21.61 4.16
C VAL A 37 -7.87 20.82 2.91
N SER A 38 -8.66 20.98 1.85
CA SER A 38 -8.42 20.28 0.59
C SER A 38 -7.76 21.20 -0.43
N VAL A 39 -7.01 20.62 -1.36
CA VAL A 39 -6.54 21.33 -2.55
C VAL A 39 -7.73 21.52 -3.50
N ALA A 40 -8.08 22.78 -3.78
CA ALA A 40 -9.16 23.14 -4.70
C ALA A 40 -8.65 23.27 -6.15
N LYS A 41 -7.44 23.81 -6.34
CA LYS A 41 -6.84 24.00 -7.67
C LYS A 41 -5.32 24.01 -7.59
N ILE A 42 -4.67 23.40 -8.58
CA ILE A 42 -3.23 23.53 -8.82
C ILE A 42 -3.04 24.37 -10.08
N SER A 43 -2.09 25.31 -10.04
CA SER A 43 -1.75 26.21 -11.15
C SER A 43 -0.24 26.40 -11.23
N ALA A 44 0.23 27.09 -12.28
CA ALA A 44 1.65 27.38 -12.46
C ALA A 44 2.26 28.24 -11.33
N SER A 45 1.44 29.02 -10.59
CA SER A 45 1.91 29.86 -9.49
C SER A 45 1.84 29.18 -8.12
N GLY A 46 1.22 28.01 -8.02
CA GLY A 46 1.04 27.29 -6.77
C GLY A 46 -0.34 26.65 -6.60
N VAL A 47 -0.77 26.53 -5.34
CA VAL A 47 -1.94 25.74 -4.93
C VAL A 47 -2.98 26.63 -4.26
N SER A 48 -4.24 26.56 -4.70
CA SER A 48 -5.38 27.16 -4.02
C SER A 48 -6.07 26.11 -3.16
N LEU A 49 -6.31 26.46 -1.89
CA LEU A 49 -6.95 25.60 -0.91
C LEU A 49 -8.45 25.87 -0.81
N SER A 50 -9.20 24.91 -0.28
CA SER A 50 -10.66 25.04 -0.04
C SER A 50 -11.01 26.11 1.00
N SER A 51 -10.04 26.53 1.83
CA SER A 51 -10.16 27.66 2.75
C SER A 51 -10.12 29.03 2.05
N GLY A 52 -9.75 29.07 0.76
CA GLY A 52 -9.48 30.31 0.03
C GLY A 52 -8.02 30.78 0.09
N GLU A 53 -7.18 30.15 0.94
CA GLU A 53 -5.73 30.42 0.99
C GLU A 53 -5.05 30.02 -0.34
N HIS A 54 -4.11 30.84 -0.80
CA HIS A 54 -3.24 30.50 -1.92
C HIS A 54 -1.80 30.31 -1.41
N LEU A 55 -1.25 29.13 -1.65
CA LEU A 55 0.14 28.78 -1.35
C LEU A 55 0.97 28.93 -2.62
N ALA A 56 1.85 29.93 -2.64
CA ALA A 56 2.82 30.08 -3.73
C ALA A 56 3.83 28.92 -3.70
N ALA A 57 3.97 28.19 -4.81
CA ALA A 57 4.88 27.06 -4.90
C ALA A 57 5.33 26.84 -6.36
N ALA A 58 6.63 26.67 -6.56
CA ALA A 58 7.20 26.27 -7.85
C ALA A 58 7.10 24.76 -8.10
N THR A 59 7.01 23.96 -7.03
CA THR A 59 6.94 22.50 -7.08
C THR A 59 5.77 22.03 -6.24
N VAL A 60 4.92 21.19 -6.82
CA VAL A 60 3.79 20.55 -6.13
C VAL A 60 3.93 19.04 -6.33
N VAL A 61 3.91 18.29 -5.24
CA VAL A 61 3.95 16.83 -5.23
C VAL A 61 2.61 16.31 -4.72
N TRP A 62 1.92 15.50 -5.53
CA TRP A 62 0.60 14.96 -5.18
C TRP A 62 0.70 13.55 -4.60
N CYS A 63 0.38 13.42 -3.31
CA CYS A 63 0.38 12.15 -2.58
C CYS A 63 -0.98 11.81 -1.94
N ALA A 64 -2.05 12.51 -2.30
CA ALA A 64 -3.33 12.50 -1.57
C ALA A 64 -4.34 11.44 -2.05
N GLY A 65 -3.88 10.36 -2.71
CA GLY A 65 -4.75 9.26 -3.08
C GLY A 65 -4.24 8.41 -4.23
N MET A 66 -4.75 7.19 -4.30
CA MET A 66 -4.44 6.21 -5.34
C MET A 66 -5.71 5.85 -6.12
N ARG A 67 -5.52 5.42 -7.36
CA ARG A 67 -6.54 4.82 -8.22
C ARG A 67 -5.97 3.56 -8.83
N ALA A 68 -6.78 2.52 -8.92
CA ALA A 68 -6.44 1.34 -9.69
C ALA A 68 -6.26 1.74 -11.16
N ASN A 69 -5.48 0.95 -11.90
CA ASN A 69 -5.25 1.19 -13.32
C ASN A 69 -6.57 1.12 -14.11
N SER A 70 -6.77 2.03 -15.07
CA SER A 70 -8.00 2.11 -15.88
C SER A 70 -8.26 0.90 -16.77
N LEU A 71 -7.28 0.01 -16.97
CA LEU A 71 -7.45 -1.27 -17.64
C LEU A 71 -8.57 -2.13 -17.00
N THR A 72 -8.85 -1.96 -15.70
CA THR A 72 -9.98 -2.65 -15.05
C THR A 72 -11.34 -2.29 -15.67
N GLY A 73 -11.46 -1.12 -16.30
CA GLY A 73 -12.67 -0.69 -17.00
C GLY A 73 -12.98 -1.46 -18.29
N GLN A 74 -12.05 -2.29 -18.77
CA GLN A 74 -12.29 -3.17 -19.93
C GLN A 74 -13.01 -4.47 -19.54
N LEU A 75 -13.06 -4.79 -18.24
CA LEU A 75 -13.73 -5.99 -17.75
C LEU A 75 -15.24 -5.70 -17.55
N PRO A 76 -16.13 -6.64 -17.90
CA PRO A 76 -17.57 -6.48 -17.78
C PRO A 76 -18.06 -6.67 -16.32
N VAL A 77 -17.37 -6.05 -15.36
CA VAL A 77 -17.66 -6.16 -13.93
C VAL A 77 -17.70 -4.80 -13.26
N THR A 78 -18.42 -4.71 -12.15
CA THR A 78 -18.41 -3.54 -11.29
C THR A 78 -17.03 -3.38 -10.65
N ARG A 79 -16.58 -2.14 -10.49
CA ARG A 79 -15.38 -1.81 -9.71
C ARG A 79 -15.75 -1.03 -8.47
N ASP A 80 -14.92 -1.13 -7.44
CA ASP A 80 -15.07 -0.30 -6.25
C ASP A 80 -14.82 1.19 -6.54
N ARG A 81 -15.01 2.03 -5.52
CA ARG A 81 -14.78 3.48 -5.65
C ARG A 81 -13.38 3.82 -6.15
N LEU A 82 -12.37 2.99 -5.92
CA LEU A 82 -10.97 3.17 -6.31
C LEU A 82 -10.64 2.60 -7.70
N GLY A 83 -11.59 1.90 -8.33
CA GLY A 83 -11.43 1.26 -9.63
C GLY A 83 -10.92 -0.18 -9.57
N ARG A 84 -10.90 -0.80 -8.38
CA ARG A 84 -10.46 -2.18 -8.17
C ARG A 84 -11.55 -3.17 -8.54
N VAL A 85 -11.17 -4.33 -9.06
CA VAL A 85 -12.07 -5.45 -9.34
C VAL A 85 -12.09 -6.41 -8.16
N GLU A 86 -13.29 -6.88 -7.83
CA GLU A 86 -13.49 -7.92 -6.81
C GLU A 86 -12.95 -9.25 -7.30
N VAL A 87 -12.24 -9.96 -6.42
CA VAL A 87 -11.71 -11.30 -6.70
C VAL A 87 -12.15 -12.29 -5.63
N ASP A 88 -12.26 -13.55 -6.00
CA ASP A 88 -12.50 -14.65 -5.06
C ASP A 88 -11.23 -15.03 -4.27
N ASP A 89 -11.35 -16.02 -3.39
CA ASP A 89 -10.25 -16.55 -2.58
C ASP A 89 -9.04 -17.04 -3.39
N TYR A 90 -9.20 -17.29 -4.69
CA TYR A 90 -8.17 -17.78 -5.57
C TYR A 90 -7.63 -16.68 -6.50
N LEU A 91 -8.02 -15.42 -6.25
CA LEU A 91 -7.68 -14.23 -7.02
C LEU A 91 -8.25 -14.20 -8.45
N ARG A 92 -9.33 -14.97 -8.71
CA ARG A 92 -10.11 -14.88 -9.95
C ARG A 92 -11.08 -13.73 -9.86
N VAL A 93 -11.23 -12.96 -10.94
CA VAL A 93 -12.20 -11.86 -11.01
C VAL A 93 -13.61 -12.43 -10.93
N VAL A 94 -14.38 -11.97 -9.94
CA VAL A 94 -15.76 -12.39 -9.75
C VAL A 94 -16.58 -12.01 -11.00
N GLY A 95 -17.22 -13.00 -11.62
CA GLY A 95 -17.97 -12.83 -12.87
C GLY A 95 -17.16 -12.99 -14.16
N VAL A 96 -15.83 -13.16 -14.10
CA VAL A 96 -14.97 -13.43 -15.27
C VAL A 96 -13.96 -14.54 -14.93
N PRO A 97 -14.37 -15.82 -14.90
CA PRO A 97 -13.57 -16.91 -14.32
C PRO A 97 -12.18 -17.11 -14.92
N ALA A 98 -12.00 -16.78 -16.21
CA ALA A 98 -10.72 -16.91 -16.92
C ALA A 98 -9.74 -15.74 -16.68
N VAL A 99 -10.10 -14.77 -15.82
CA VAL A 99 -9.27 -13.59 -15.52
C VAL A 99 -8.88 -13.60 -14.06
N PHE A 100 -7.59 -13.43 -13.79
CA PHE A 100 -7.04 -13.26 -12.45
C PHE A 100 -6.54 -11.84 -12.27
N ALA A 101 -6.70 -11.29 -11.06
CA ALA A 101 -6.23 -9.95 -10.74
C ALA A 101 -5.41 -9.96 -9.44
N ALA A 102 -4.32 -9.19 -9.42
CA ALA A 102 -3.39 -9.11 -8.30
C ALA A 102 -2.84 -7.69 -8.14
N GLY A 103 -2.36 -7.37 -6.95
CA GLY A 103 -1.82 -6.05 -6.64
C GLY A 103 -2.92 -5.00 -6.50
N ASP A 104 -2.59 -3.76 -6.83
CA ASP A 104 -3.43 -2.60 -6.54
C ASP A 104 -4.77 -2.58 -7.31
N VAL A 105 -4.92 -3.41 -8.35
CA VAL A 105 -6.18 -3.54 -9.08
C VAL A 105 -7.16 -4.51 -8.44
N ALA A 106 -6.71 -5.35 -7.49
CA ALA A 106 -7.54 -6.39 -6.88
C ALA A 106 -8.10 -5.93 -5.52
N LEU A 107 -9.40 -6.10 -5.36
CA LEU A 107 -10.08 -6.07 -4.07
C LEU A 107 -10.24 -7.53 -3.62
N ALA A 108 -9.35 -7.99 -2.75
CA ALA A 108 -9.32 -9.38 -2.28
C ALA A 108 -9.54 -9.42 -0.77
N GLU A 109 -10.27 -10.42 -0.29
CA GLU A 109 -10.33 -10.76 1.13
C GLU A 109 -8.96 -11.28 1.58
N VAL A 110 -8.37 -10.65 2.60
CA VAL A 110 -7.07 -11.05 3.16
C VAL A 110 -7.24 -11.89 4.43
N ASP A 111 -8.36 -11.73 5.11
CA ASP A 111 -8.87 -12.56 6.20
C ASP A 111 -10.41 -12.50 6.18
N ASP A 112 -11.08 -13.04 7.20
CA ASP A 112 -12.55 -13.12 7.23
C ASP A 112 -13.25 -11.77 7.47
N GLU A 113 -12.50 -10.72 7.83
CA GLU A 113 -13.04 -9.41 8.22
C GLU A 113 -12.53 -8.27 7.32
N HIS A 114 -11.39 -8.45 6.68
CA HIS A 114 -10.66 -7.39 6.02
C HIS A 114 -10.37 -7.67 4.55
N VAL A 115 -10.38 -6.58 3.78
CA VAL A 115 -9.97 -6.57 2.37
C VAL A 115 -8.59 -5.96 2.21
N SER A 116 -7.93 -6.31 1.12
CA SER A 116 -6.62 -5.80 0.76
C SER A 116 -6.60 -4.27 0.68
N VAL A 117 -5.51 -3.68 1.18
CA VAL A 117 -5.08 -2.32 0.84
C VAL A 117 -4.06 -2.33 -0.30
N MET A 118 -4.03 -1.26 -1.09
CA MET A 118 -3.06 -1.02 -2.17
C MET A 118 -1.66 -0.83 -1.54
N SER A 119 -0.88 -1.90 -1.51
CA SER A 119 0.43 -1.94 -0.83
C SER A 119 1.29 -3.09 -1.34
N CYS A 120 2.61 -2.95 -1.20
CA CYS A 120 3.54 -4.02 -1.53
C CYS A 120 3.41 -5.24 -0.60
N GLN A 121 2.85 -5.09 0.61
CA GLN A 121 2.58 -6.19 1.52
C GLN A 121 1.55 -7.15 0.93
N HIS A 122 0.47 -6.63 0.33
CA HIS A 122 -0.56 -7.46 -0.29
C HIS A 122 -0.22 -7.82 -1.73
N GLY A 123 0.27 -6.86 -2.51
CA GLY A 123 0.48 -7.05 -3.95
C GLY A 123 1.55 -8.10 -4.28
N ARG A 124 2.63 -8.20 -3.50
CA ARG A 124 3.70 -9.17 -3.78
C ARG A 124 3.24 -10.62 -3.56
N PRO A 125 2.64 -10.98 -2.41
CA PRO A 125 1.97 -12.28 -2.25
C PRO A 125 0.87 -12.54 -3.29
N MET A 126 -0.02 -11.57 -3.57
CA MET A 126 -1.06 -11.76 -4.59
C MET A 126 -0.49 -12.17 -5.94
N GLY A 127 0.60 -11.54 -6.39
CA GLY A 127 1.23 -11.90 -7.66
C GLY A 127 1.72 -13.36 -7.70
N ARG A 128 2.24 -13.88 -6.58
CA ARG A 128 2.70 -15.27 -6.47
C ARG A 128 1.53 -16.25 -6.49
N TYR A 129 0.49 -15.99 -5.70
CA TYR A 129 -0.71 -16.83 -5.64
C TYR A 129 -1.49 -16.80 -6.94
N ALA A 130 -1.71 -15.63 -7.54
CA ALA A 130 -2.40 -15.51 -8.83
C ALA A 130 -1.63 -16.22 -9.93
N GLY A 131 -0.30 -16.05 -10.00
CA GLY A 131 0.54 -16.75 -10.97
C GLY A 131 0.48 -18.27 -10.83
N TYR A 132 0.52 -18.77 -9.59
CA TYR A 132 0.33 -20.20 -9.32
C TYR A 132 -1.05 -20.69 -9.76
N ASN A 133 -2.12 -19.99 -9.36
CA ASN A 133 -3.50 -20.39 -9.64
C ASN A 133 -3.84 -20.32 -11.13
N VAL A 134 -3.30 -19.37 -11.89
CA VAL A 134 -3.45 -19.34 -13.36
C VAL A 134 -2.93 -20.63 -13.99
N ILE A 135 -1.76 -21.11 -13.56
CA ILE A 135 -1.17 -22.33 -14.08
C ILE A 135 -1.96 -23.56 -13.60
N SER A 136 -2.35 -23.60 -12.32
CA SER A 136 -3.16 -24.70 -11.80
C SER A 136 -4.50 -24.81 -12.53
N ASP A 137 -5.20 -23.69 -12.76
CA ASP A 137 -6.45 -23.65 -13.51
C ASP A 137 -6.29 -24.16 -14.94
N LEU A 138 -5.21 -23.74 -15.62
CA LEU A 138 -4.89 -24.18 -16.98
C LEU A 138 -4.69 -25.71 -17.10
N PHE A 139 -4.15 -26.34 -16.05
CA PHE A 139 -3.89 -27.79 -16.03
C PHE A 139 -4.95 -28.60 -15.26
N GLY A 140 -5.96 -27.95 -14.68
CA GLY A 140 -6.98 -28.62 -13.85
C GLY A 140 -6.45 -29.11 -12.49
N GLU A 141 -5.39 -28.48 -11.99
CA GLU A 141 -4.80 -28.75 -10.68
C GLU A 141 -5.50 -27.94 -9.57
N PRO A 142 -5.41 -28.36 -8.30
CA PRO A 142 -5.97 -27.61 -7.18
C PRO A 142 -5.45 -26.17 -7.10
N LEU A 143 -6.36 -25.24 -6.82
CA LEU A 143 -6.05 -23.83 -6.55
C LEU A 143 -5.67 -23.63 -5.07
N LEU A 144 -4.84 -22.63 -4.80
CA LEU A 144 -4.47 -22.21 -3.46
C LEU A 144 -5.22 -20.94 -3.06
N ALA A 145 -5.89 -20.99 -1.93
CA ALA A 145 -6.56 -19.83 -1.35
C ALA A 145 -5.55 -18.79 -0.86
N PHE A 146 -5.84 -17.52 -1.12
CA PHE A 146 -5.05 -16.38 -0.72
C PHE A 146 -5.57 -15.78 0.59
N ARG A 147 -4.70 -15.73 1.60
CA ARG A 147 -4.93 -15.08 2.89
C ARG A 147 -3.66 -14.44 3.40
N ILE A 148 -3.76 -13.35 4.16
CA ILE A 148 -2.65 -12.70 4.87
C ILE A 148 -3.17 -12.33 6.27
N PRO A 149 -3.02 -13.21 7.28
CA PRO A 149 -3.70 -13.06 8.57
C PRO A 149 -3.02 -12.05 9.52
N TRP A 150 -2.23 -11.12 8.98
CA TRP A 150 -1.59 -10.06 9.74
C TRP A 150 -1.44 -8.80 8.88
N TYR A 151 -1.52 -7.65 9.54
CA TYR A 151 -1.28 -6.36 8.90
C TYR A 151 -0.15 -5.62 9.60
N VAL A 152 0.78 -5.07 8.82
CA VAL A 152 1.90 -4.27 9.35
C VAL A 152 2.12 -3.04 8.50
N THR A 153 2.58 -1.95 9.14
CA THR A 153 3.05 -0.76 8.40
C THR A 153 4.35 -0.26 8.97
N VAL A 154 5.29 0.11 8.08
CA VAL A 154 6.54 0.76 8.49
C VAL A 154 6.68 2.04 7.69
N LEU A 155 6.44 3.17 8.34
CA LEU A 155 6.50 4.50 7.76
C LEU A 155 7.86 5.12 8.06
N ASP A 156 8.59 5.42 6.99
CA ASP A 156 9.86 6.14 7.07
C ASP A 156 9.62 7.62 7.40
N LEU A 157 10.36 8.16 8.36
CA LEU A 157 10.26 9.54 8.84
C LEU A 157 11.57 10.31 8.61
N GLY A 158 12.33 9.92 7.58
CA GLY A 158 13.56 10.61 7.20
C GLY A 158 14.63 10.52 8.30
N PRO A 159 15.30 11.63 8.65
CA PRO A 159 16.28 11.69 9.74
C PRO A 159 15.72 11.34 11.12
N ALA A 160 14.40 11.48 11.34
CA ALA A 160 13.75 11.15 12.61
C ALA A 160 13.59 9.62 12.82
N GLY A 161 14.03 8.80 11.86
CA GLY A 161 13.93 7.35 11.90
C GLY A 161 12.69 6.85 11.16
N ALA A 162 11.91 5.98 11.78
CA ALA A 162 10.64 5.46 11.25
C ALA A 162 9.68 5.12 12.38
N VAL A 163 8.44 4.76 12.05
CA VAL A 163 7.48 4.14 12.97
C VAL A 163 7.01 2.81 12.39
N TYR A 164 7.05 1.77 13.20
CA TYR A 164 6.58 0.42 12.87
C TYR A 164 5.32 0.12 13.68
N THR A 165 4.26 -0.27 12.99
CA THR A 165 2.98 -0.69 13.59
C THR A 165 2.56 -2.09 13.18
N GLU A 166 1.78 -2.73 14.04
CA GLU A 166 1.13 -4.01 13.80
C GLU A 166 -0.38 -3.94 14.02
N GLY A 167 -1.11 -4.84 13.35
CA GLY A 167 -2.57 -4.92 13.42
C GLY A 167 -3.28 -3.85 12.59
N TRP A 168 -4.58 -4.06 12.37
CA TRP A 168 -5.43 -3.14 11.62
C TRP A 168 -5.63 -1.79 12.34
N ASP A 169 -5.57 -1.79 13.67
CA ASP A 169 -5.54 -0.59 14.51
C ASP A 169 -4.20 0.15 14.48
N ARG A 170 -3.17 -0.48 13.88
CA ARG A 170 -1.81 0.06 13.72
C ARG A 170 -1.17 0.46 15.04
N GLU A 171 -1.15 -0.46 15.98
CA GLU A 171 -0.46 -0.29 17.25
C GLU A 171 1.05 -0.18 17.06
N VAL A 172 1.67 0.87 17.61
CA VAL A 172 3.12 1.10 17.49
C VAL A 172 3.90 0.03 18.25
N VAL A 173 4.76 -0.68 17.52
CA VAL A 173 5.65 -1.71 18.08
C VAL A 173 7.06 -1.18 18.27
N SER A 174 7.58 -0.38 17.34
CA SER A 174 8.87 0.29 17.50
C SER A 174 8.94 1.61 16.74
N ARG A 175 9.92 2.46 17.09
CA ARG A 175 10.11 3.79 16.49
C ARG A 175 11.59 4.17 16.41
N GLY A 176 11.89 5.25 15.70
CA GLY A 176 13.25 5.77 15.58
C GLY A 176 14.16 4.85 14.76
N ALA A 177 15.40 4.65 15.22
CA ALA A 177 16.42 3.90 14.50
C ALA A 177 16.10 2.40 14.34
N GLU A 178 15.41 1.80 15.32
CA GLU A 178 15.00 0.39 15.27
C GLU A 178 13.99 0.15 14.14
N ALA A 179 12.89 0.91 14.13
CA ALA A 179 11.92 0.85 13.03
C ALA A 179 12.55 1.19 11.68
N LYS A 180 13.54 2.10 11.65
CA LYS A 180 14.28 2.45 10.42
C LYS A 180 15.08 1.26 9.90
N ALA A 181 15.75 0.51 10.79
CA ALA A 181 16.46 -0.69 10.42
C ALA A 181 15.50 -1.75 9.84
N THR A 182 14.32 -1.93 10.45
CA THR A 182 13.26 -2.79 9.90
C THR A 182 12.83 -2.34 8.51
N LYS A 183 12.59 -1.04 8.32
CA LYS A 183 12.23 -0.47 7.01
C LYS A 183 13.28 -0.72 5.95
N GLN A 184 14.55 -0.51 6.29
CA GLN A 184 15.68 -0.75 5.39
C GLN A 184 15.81 -2.24 5.05
N MET A 185 15.65 -3.14 6.01
CA MET A 185 15.69 -4.58 5.79
C MET A 185 14.57 -5.03 4.83
N ILE A 186 13.34 -4.54 5.01
CA ILE A 186 12.23 -4.76 4.08
C ILE A 186 12.59 -4.26 2.69
N ASN A 187 12.95 -2.98 2.59
CA ASN A 187 13.17 -2.26 1.34
C ASN A 187 14.45 -2.66 0.61
N THR A 188 15.36 -3.44 1.20
CA THR A 188 16.65 -3.83 0.56
C THR A 188 16.84 -5.34 0.46
N ARG A 189 16.07 -6.15 1.21
CA ARG A 189 16.23 -7.60 1.23
C ARG A 189 14.92 -8.35 1.00
N ARG A 190 13.86 -8.05 1.75
CA ARG A 190 12.64 -8.91 1.75
C ARG A 190 11.81 -8.83 0.50
N ILE A 191 11.70 -7.63 -0.08
CA ILE A 191 10.78 -7.36 -1.20
C ILE A 191 11.45 -7.48 -2.57
N TYR A 192 12.78 -7.61 -2.61
CA TYR A 192 13.51 -7.79 -3.86
C TYR A 192 13.62 -9.28 -4.21
N PRO A 193 13.53 -9.62 -5.52
CA PRO A 193 13.91 -10.94 -5.96
C PRO A 193 15.41 -11.19 -5.68
N PRO A 194 15.84 -12.47 -5.57
CA PRO A 194 17.25 -12.81 -5.45
C PRO A 194 18.11 -12.12 -6.51
N LEU A 195 19.15 -11.39 -6.07
CA LEU A 195 20.06 -10.67 -6.97
C LEU A 195 21.08 -11.60 -7.65
N THR A 196 21.03 -12.90 -7.37
CA THR A 196 21.95 -13.92 -7.91
C THR A 196 21.82 -14.08 -9.42
N ARG A 197 20.69 -13.63 -10.01
CA ARG A 197 20.30 -13.89 -11.42
C ARG A 197 20.23 -15.38 -11.77
N ASN A 198 20.27 -16.26 -10.76
CA ASN A 198 20.12 -17.68 -10.94
C ASN A 198 18.63 -18.01 -11.16
N ARG A 199 18.32 -18.75 -12.23
CA ARG A 199 16.95 -19.10 -12.59
C ARG A 199 16.24 -19.88 -11.47
N ALA A 200 16.91 -20.84 -10.84
CA ALA A 200 16.32 -21.67 -9.79
C ALA A 200 15.95 -20.82 -8.57
N ASP A 201 16.83 -19.91 -8.15
CA ASP A 201 16.57 -18.99 -7.03
C ASP A 201 15.40 -18.06 -7.32
N LEU A 202 15.31 -17.53 -8.55
CA LEU A 202 14.22 -16.65 -8.96
C LEU A 202 12.87 -17.38 -8.96
N LEU A 203 12.83 -18.63 -9.44
CA LEU A 203 11.63 -19.45 -9.44
C LEU A 203 11.22 -19.85 -8.01
N ALA A 204 12.19 -20.23 -7.16
CA ALA A 204 11.93 -20.53 -5.77
C ALA A 204 11.36 -19.32 -5.02
N ALA A 205 11.88 -18.12 -5.28
CA ALA A 205 11.38 -16.87 -4.70
C ALA A 205 9.98 -16.46 -5.17
N ALA A 206 9.45 -17.10 -6.23
CA ALA A 206 8.09 -16.90 -6.73
C ALA A 206 7.07 -17.89 -6.16
N ALA A 207 7.51 -18.85 -5.32
CA ALA A 207 6.61 -19.79 -4.65
C ALA A 207 5.47 -19.05 -3.92
N PRO A 208 4.22 -19.57 -3.94
CA PRO A 208 3.06 -18.98 -3.28
C PRO A 208 3.12 -19.17 -1.76
N GLU A 209 4.15 -18.61 -1.15
CA GLU A 209 4.42 -18.67 0.28
C GLU A 209 4.41 -17.25 0.87
N LEU A 210 3.77 -17.13 2.03
CA LEU A 210 3.76 -15.91 2.82
C LEU A 210 5.05 -15.79 3.62
N GLN A 211 5.68 -14.62 3.52
CA GLN A 211 6.77 -14.27 4.43
C GLN A 211 6.19 -13.85 5.77
N ALA A 212 6.73 -14.38 6.88
CA ALA A 212 6.35 -13.93 8.23
C ALA A 212 6.52 -12.41 8.39
N ARG A 213 5.77 -11.78 9.30
CA ARG A 213 5.99 -10.36 9.64
C ARG A 213 7.45 -10.11 10.12
N PRO A 214 8.03 -8.94 9.80
CA PRO A 214 9.42 -8.62 10.08
C PRO A 214 9.71 -8.42 11.57
#